data_AF-A0A4U5N2B3-F1
#
_entry.id   AF-A0A4U5N2B3-F1
#
_cell.length_a   1.000
_cell.length_b   1.000
_cell.length_c   1.000
_cell.angle_alpha   90.00
_cell.angle_beta   90.00
_cell.angle_gamma   90.00
#
_symmetry.space_group_name_H-M   'P 1'
#
loop_
_entity.id
_entity.type
_entity.pdbx_description
1 polymer ?
#
loop_
_entity_poly.entity_id
_entity_poly.type
_entity_poly.pdbx_seq_one_letter_code
_entity_poly.pdbx_strand_id
1 'polypeptide(L)'
;MAQVPKLQNILLRQFAVNDNSLEAWRFLPFHVATRLARIRADILLFQRLHENFVKFPRDCTELDPETGMFDPEKSIKSAKEQMDILDYFRVCTVNDLHEECHEVWHSLTDYQRVSLMSDTFPIMAAAVELWNNPLHHNHSEIINYCASVHCAEHGWIPALVKHLRRVEEVKLPSTITECLNRALRQRHFHVVFYLSTKEEFASKLMLDRIESGFFLIFPDGQIGTYFASKLFAMAACVPGLRPVAATLLHCLHENDRQKLRARLVDVDSKRAISGYDIIRKQFPAMLKVN
;
A
#
# COMPACT_ATOMS: atom_id res chain seq x y z
N MET A 1 -20.72 30.65 -9.31
CA MET A 1 -20.74 29.91 -8.03
C MET A 1 -19.73 28.74 -8.02
N ALA A 2 -18.45 28.98 -8.34
CA ALA A 2 -17.41 27.92 -8.44
C ALA A 2 -16.22 28.11 -7.47
N GLN A 3 -16.24 29.15 -6.60
CA GLN A 3 -15.09 29.50 -5.75
C GLN A 3 -15.04 28.75 -4.40
N VAL A 4 -16.18 28.27 -3.90
CA VAL A 4 -16.29 27.61 -2.58
C VAL A 4 -15.57 26.25 -2.50
N PRO A 5 -15.67 25.35 -3.52
CA PRO A 5 -14.95 24.07 -3.49
C PRO A 5 -13.42 24.25 -3.54
N LYS A 6 -12.96 25.27 -4.27
CA LYS A 6 -11.54 25.56 -4.46
C LYS A 6 -10.88 26.03 -3.16
N LEU A 7 -11.56 26.89 -2.39
CA LEU A 7 -11.05 27.37 -1.10
C LEU A 7 -11.00 26.26 -0.03
N GLN A 8 -12.02 25.39 0.00
CA GLN A 8 -12.05 24.24 0.90
C GLN A 8 -10.91 23.26 0.61
N ASN A 9 -10.64 22.95 -0.66
CA ASN A 9 -9.53 22.08 -1.05
C ASN A 9 -8.17 22.68 -0.71
N ILE A 10 -7.99 23.99 -0.88
CA ILE A 10 -6.75 24.69 -0.48
C ILE A 10 -6.52 24.58 1.04
N LEU A 11 -7.57 24.80 1.84
CA LEU A 11 -7.48 24.70 3.30
C LEU A 11 -7.20 23.25 3.74
N LEU A 12 -7.95 22.27 3.22
CA LEU A 12 -7.74 20.86 3.54
C LEU A 12 -6.31 20.41 3.20
N ARG A 13 -5.79 20.84 2.05
CA ARG A 13 -4.41 20.58 1.62
C ARG A 13 -3.39 21.23 2.56
N GLN A 14 -3.56 22.51 2.89
CA GLN A 14 -2.66 23.20 3.83
C GLN A 14 -2.64 22.51 5.21
N PHE A 15 -3.81 22.12 5.74
CA PHE A 15 -3.90 21.41 7.01
C PHE A 15 -3.30 19.99 6.96
N ALA A 16 -3.53 19.25 5.88
CA ALA A 16 -3.01 17.89 5.75
C ALA A 16 -1.48 17.84 5.55
N VAL A 17 -0.94 18.79 4.77
CA VAL A 17 0.47 18.79 4.33
C VAL A 17 1.40 19.57 5.28
N ASN A 18 0.95 20.71 5.80
CA ASN A 18 1.83 21.65 6.50
C ASN A 18 1.64 21.68 8.02
N ASP A 19 0.45 21.36 8.52
CA ASP A 19 0.17 21.52 9.94
C ASP A 19 0.58 20.26 10.73
N ASN A 20 1.71 20.35 11.43
CA ASN A 20 2.14 19.33 12.39
C ASN A 20 1.48 19.52 13.77
N SER A 21 0.72 20.59 13.98
CA SER A 21 0.03 20.83 15.24
C SER A 21 -1.24 19.99 15.33
N LEU A 22 -1.10 18.78 15.86
CA LEU A 22 -2.22 17.91 16.26
C LEU A 22 -3.19 18.60 17.23
N GLU A 23 -2.80 19.74 17.81
CA GLU A 23 -3.63 20.57 18.69
C GLU A 23 -4.77 21.26 17.96
N ALA A 24 -4.55 21.77 16.74
CA ALA A 24 -5.60 22.42 15.94
C ALA A 24 -6.73 21.43 15.57
N TRP A 25 -6.40 20.14 15.44
CA TRP A 25 -7.35 19.09 15.06
C TRP A 25 -8.40 18.83 16.13
N ARG A 26 -8.09 19.13 17.41
CA ARG A 26 -9.00 18.91 18.54
C ARG A 26 -10.26 19.77 18.50
N PHE A 27 -10.22 20.87 17.75
CA PHE A 27 -11.32 21.83 17.63
C PHE A 27 -12.20 21.57 16.40
N LEU A 28 -11.83 20.61 15.55
CA LEU A 28 -12.59 20.28 14.36
C LEU A 28 -13.74 19.30 14.65
N PRO A 29 -14.88 19.40 13.95
CA PRO A 29 -15.92 18.38 14.01
C PRO A 29 -15.34 16.99 13.67
N PHE A 30 -15.80 15.96 14.39
CA PHE A 30 -15.25 14.60 14.29
C PHE A 30 -15.13 14.05 12.86
N HIS A 31 -16.13 14.29 12.02
CA HIS A 31 -16.14 13.84 10.64
C HIS A 31 -15.06 14.54 9.78
N VAL A 32 -14.79 15.83 10.03
CA VAL A 32 -13.71 16.59 9.36
C VAL A 32 -12.36 16.10 9.84
N ALA A 33 -12.17 15.96 11.16
CA ALA A 33 -10.93 15.46 11.74
C ALA A 33 -10.58 14.05 11.21
N THR A 34 -11.57 13.16 11.11
CA THR A 34 -11.38 11.80 10.58
C THR A 34 -11.00 11.82 9.10
N ARG A 35 -11.63 12.69 8.31
CA ARG A 35 -11.31 12.84 6.88
C ARG A 35 -9.89 13.39 6.68
N LEU A 36 -9.50 14.43 7.43
CA LEU A 36 -8.14 14.97 7.41
C LEU A 36 -7.09 13.94 7.85
N ALA A 37 -7.39 13.15 8.89
CA ALA A 37 -6.53 12.06 9.33
C ALA A 37 -6.29 11.03 8.21
N ARG A 38 -7.35 10.69 7.46
CA ARG A 38 -7.25 9.78 6.31
C ARG A 38 -6.42 10.38 5.18
N ILE A 39 -6.72 11.61 4.76
CA ILE A 39 -5.95 12.31 3.71
C ILE A 39 -4.46 12.37 4.08
N ARG A 40 -4.14 12.75 5.32
CA ARG A 40 -2.77 12.80 5.81
C ARG A 40 -2.11 11.42 5.81
N ALA A 41 -2.82 10.38 6.26
CA ALA A 41 -2.31 9.02 6.24
C ALA A 41 -2.00 8.54 4.82
N ASP A 42 -2.87 8.86 3.86
CA ASP A 42 -2.70 8.51 2.45
C ASP A 42 -1.50 9.24 1.83
N ILE A 43 -1.33 10.55 2.10
CA ILE A 43 -0.17 11.34 1.67
C ILE A 43 1.13 10.79 2.26
N LEU A 44 1.16 10.51 3.57
CA LEU A 44 2.36 9.99 4.24
C LEU A 44 2.72 8.59 3.75
N LEU A 45 1.71 7.75 3.51
CA LEU A 45 1.92 6.45 2.87
C LEU A 45 2.52 6.65 1.48
N PHE A 46 1.93 7.49 0.65
CA PHE A 46 2.42 7.76 -0.70
C PHE A 46 3.86 8.27 -0.70
N GLN A 47 4.20 9.26 0.13
CA GLN A 47 5.57 9.78 0.25
C GLN A 47 6.57 8.69 0.64
N ARG A 48 6.24 7.87 1.64
CA ARG A 48 7.08 6.76 2.08
C ARG A 48 7.28 5.71 0.99
N LEU A 49 6.24 5.41 0.20
CA LEU A 49 6.35 4.41 -0.88
C LEU A 49 7.29 4.83 -2.01
N HIS A 50 7.55 6.13 -2.15
CA HIS A 50 8.39 6.68 -3.22
C HIS A 50 9.73 7.24 -2.71
N GLU A 51 10.00 7.19 -1.42
CA GLU A 51 11.17 7.82 -0.80
C GLU A 51 12.51 7.28 -1.33
N ASN A 52 12.51 6.03 -1.82
CA ASN A 52 13.66 5.38 -2.43
C ASN A 52 14.00 5.93 -3.83
N PHE A 53 13.03 6.55 -4.51
CA PHE A 53 13.22 7.15 -5.83
C PHE A 53 13.39 8.65 -5.71
N VAL A 54 12.46 9.30 -5.02
CA VAL A 54 12.34 10.75 -5.04
C VAL A 54 11.75 11.27 -3.74
N LYS A 55 12.24 12.43 -3.31
CA LYS A 55 11.58 13.22 -2.27
C LYS A 55 10.45 13.99 -2.92
N PHE A 56 9.23 13.46 -2.79
CA PHE A 56 8.06 14.04 -3.43
C PHE A 56 7.79 15.49 -2.96
N PRO A 57 7.69 16.48 -3.87
CA PRO A 57 7.44 17.87 -3.49
C PRO A 57 6.07 18.04 -2.81
N ARG A 58 6.06 18.72 -1.66
CA ARG A 58 4.84 18.91 -0.86
C ARG A 58 3.82 19.82 -1.55
N ASP A 59 4.32 20.80 -2.28
CA ASP A 59 3.61 21.75 -3.14
C ASP A 59 3.07 21.13 -4.43
N CYS A 60 3.27 19.83 -4.66
CA CYS A 60 2.62 19.06 -5.73
C CYS A 60 1.48 18.15 -5.22
N THR A 61 1.18 18.15 -3.92
CA THR A 61 0.09 17.32 -3.37
C THR A 61 -1.28 17.82 -3.83
N GLU A 62 -1.96 17.08 -4.70
CA GLU A 62 -3.29 17.41 -5.20
C GLU A 62 -4.39 16.60 -4.50
N LEU A 63 -5.56 17.23 -4.38
CA LEU A 63 -6.78 16.59 -3.89
C LEU A 63 -7.77 16.46 -5.05
N ASP A 64 -8.47 15.34 -5.10
CA ASP A 64 -9.52 15.12 -6.07
C ASP A 64 -10.68 16.12 -5.81
N PRO A 65 -11.12 16.89 -6.83
CA PRO A 65 -12.07 17.96 -6.62
C PRO A 65 -13.48 17.49 -6.26
N GLU A 66 -13.84 16.25 -6.59
CA GLU A 66 -15.17 15.69 -6.33
C GLU A 66 -15.24 15.05 -4.95
N THR A 67 -14.23 14.24 -4.63
CA THR A 67 -14.16 13.46 -3.39
C THR A 67 -13.42 14.19 -2.28
N GLY A 68 -12.66 15.26 -2.59
CA GLY A 68 -11.77 15.97 -1.66
C GLY A 68 -10.76 15.06 -0.96
N MET A 69 -10.43 13.92 -1.56
CA MET A 69 -9.45 12.95 -1.07
C MET A 69 -8.11 13.16 -1.76
N PHE A 70 -7.04 12.59 -1.21
CA PHE A 70 -5.73 12.64 -1.85
C PHE A 70 -5.77 11.97 -3.24
N ASP A 71 -5.27 12.66 -4.25
CA ASP A 71 -5.22 12.19 -5.63
C ASP A 71 -3.76 11.92 -6.03
N PRO A 72 -3.29 10.66 -5.95
CA PRO A 72 -1.89 10.34 -6.25
C PRO A 72 -1.53 10.62 -7.71
N GLU A 73 -2.43 10.35 -8.66
CA GLU A 73 -2.16 10.55 -10.09
C GLU A 73 -2.02 12.04 -10.42
N LYS A 74 -2.97 12.87 -10.01
CA LYS A 74 -2.87 14.33 -10.22
C LYS A 74 -1.65 14.91 -9.51
N SER A 75 -1.30 14.37 -8.34
CA SER A 75 -0.11 14.79 -7.62
C SER A 75 1.16 14.47 -8.41
N ILE A 76 1.29 13.26 -8.96
CA ILE A 76 2.46 12.86 -9.75
C ILE A 76 2.62 13.79 -10.96
N LYS A 77 1.54 14.00 -11.72
CA LYS A 77 1.55 14.87 -12.90
C LYS A 77 1.95 16.31 -12.56
N SER A 78 1.51 16.85 -11.43
CA SER A 78 1.89 18.20 -10.99
C SER A 78 3.35 18.30 -10.54
N ALA A 79 3.99 17.19 -10.21
CA ALA A 79 5.39 17.13 -9.79
C ALA A 79 6.39 16.93 -10.95
N LYS A 80 5.91 16.67 -12.18
CA LYS A 80 6.73 16.37 -13.37
C LYS A 80 7.91 17.34 -13.56
N GLU A 81 7.65 18.64 -13.53
CA GLU A 81 8.66 19.69 -13.75
C GLU A 81 9.67 19.84 -12.59
N GLN A 82 9.39 19.23 -11.44
CA GLN A 82 10.25 19.31 -10.25
C GLN A 82 11.08 18.04 -10.02
N MET A 83 10.94 17.03 -10.89
CA MET A 83 11.61 15.73 -10.76
C MET A 83 12.64 15.52 -11.87
N ASP A 84 13.69 14.76 -11.58
CA ASP A 84 14.54 14.22 -12.64
C ASP A 84 13.70 13.31 -13.55
N ILE A 85 13.99 13.34 -14.86
CA ILE A 85 13.21 12.62 -15.87
C ILE A 85 13.20 11.11 -15.64
N LEU A 86 14.30 10.53 -15.13
CA LEU A 86 14.34 9.11 -14.79
C LEU A 86 13.49 8.84 -13.56
N ASP A 87 13.60 9.66 -12.52
CA ASP A 87 12.80 9.48 -11.30
C ASP A 87 11.30 9.64 -11.59
N TYR A 88 10.92 10.59 -12.44
CA TYR A 88 9.55 10.73 -12.91
C TYR A 88 9.08 9.46 -13.64
N PHE A 89 9.90 8.90 -14.55
CA PHE A 89 9.59 7.62 -15.21
C PHE A 89 9.37 6.49 -14.19
N ARG A 90 10.24 6.37 -13.16
CA ARG A 90 10.13 5.36 -12.10
C ARG A 90 8.82 5.50 -11.33
N VAL A 91 8.49 6.72 -10.91
CA VAL A 91 7.25 7.03 -10.19
C VAL A 91 6.02 6.72 -11.05
N CYS A 92 6.01 7.15 -12.31
CA CYS A 92 4.93 6.82 -13.25
C CYS A 92 4.77 5.31 -13.43
N THR A 93 5.88 4.57 -13.51
CA THR A 93 5.87 3.11 -13.68
C THR A 93 5.22 2.40 -12.49
N VAL A 94 5.64 2.72 -11.26
CA VAL A 94 5.13 2.04 -10.05
C VAL A 94 3.67 2.41 -9.73
N ASN A 95 3.18 3.53 -10.27
CA ASN A 95 1.79 3.97 -10.19
C ASN A 95 0.93 3.61 -11.42
N ASP A 96 1.48 2.83 -12.37
CA ASP A 96 0.81 2.41 -13.61
C ASP A 96 0.28 3.56 -14.49
N LEU A 97 1.03 4.66 -14.57
CA LEU A 97 0.72 5.80 -15.44
C LEU A 97 1.31 5.58 -16.84
N HIS A 98 0.68 4.71 -17.63
CA HIS A 98 1.23 4.25 -18.92
C HIS A 98 1.46 5.38 -19.94
N GLU A 99 0.51 6.32 -20.06
CA GLU A 99 0.62 7.45 -20.99
C GLU A 99 1.83 8.34 -20.66
N GLU A 100 2.01 8.67 -19.38
CA GLU A 100 3.17 9.43 -18.90
C GLU A 100 4.48 8.69 -19.13
N CYS A 101 4.52 7.37 -18.87
CA CYS A 101 5.70 6.55 -19.13
C CYS A 101 6.08 6.59 -20.61
N HIS A 102 5.10 6.48 -21.51
CA HIS A 102 5.33 6.50 -22.95
C HIS A 102 5.84 7.88 -23.41
N GLU A 103 5.26 8.97 -22.91
CA GLU A 103 5.73 10.33 -23.23
C GLU A 103 7.18 10.54 -22.78
N VAL A 104 7.49 10.17 -21.53
CA VAL A 104 8.84 10.28 -20.97
C VAL A 104 9.82 9.43 -21.77
N TRP A 105 9.46 8.19 -22.09
CA TRP A 105 10.31 7.26 -22.84
C TRP A 105 10.83 7.83 -24.17
N HIS A 106 9.99 8.58 -24.89
CA HIS A 106 10.36 9.20 -26.16
C HIS A 106 11.29 10.42 -26.01
N SER A 107 11.32 11.03 -24.82
CA SER A 107 12.26 12.12 -24.51
C SER A 107 13.57 11.65 -23.87
N LEU A 108 13.69 10.37 -23.49
CA LEU A 108 14.93 9.80 -22.98
C LEU A 108 15.99 9.58 -24.06
N THR A 109 17.25 9.80 -23.68
CA THR A 109 18.42 9.38 -24.46
C THR A 109 18.59 7.86 -24.44
N ASP A 110 19.33 7.30 -25.40
CA ASP A 110 19.58 5.84 -25.44
C ASP A 110 20.31 5.34 -24.19
N TYR A 111 21.25 6.13 -23.64
CA TYR A 111 21.93 5.80 -22.39
C TYR A 111 20.94 5.70 -21.21
N GLN A 112 20.01 6.64 -21.11
CA GLN A 112 18.97 6.63 -20.08
C GLN A 112 18.03 5.43 -20.23
N ARG A 113 17.63 5.08 -21.45
CA ARG A 113 16.81 3.89 -21.71
C ARG A 113 17.52 2.60 -21.30
N VAL A 114 18.80 2.46 -21.63
CA VAL A 114 19.61 1.31 -21.22
C VAL A 114 19.75 1.25 -19.70
N SER A 115 19.88 2.40 -19.02
CA SER A 115 19.88 2.44 -17.56
C SER A 115 18.58 1.91 -16.96
N LEU A 116 17.41 2.27 -17.52
CA LEU A 116 16.10 1.78 -17.05
C LEU A 116 15.91 0.28 -17.29
N MET A 117 16.51 -0.27 -18.35
CA MET A 117 16.53 -1.71 -18.63
C MET A 117 17.32 -2.53 -17.60
N SER A 118 18.15 -1.89 -16.78
CA SER A 118 18.94 -2.53 -15.72
C SER A 118 18.46 -2.16 -14.32
N ASP A 119 17.31 -1.50 -14.21
CA ASP A 119 16.72 -1.03 -12.96
C ASP A 119 15.94 -2.17 -12.26
N THR A 120 15.13 -1.83 -11.25
CA THR A 120 14.26 -2.79 -10.57
C THR A 120 13.28 -3.46 -11.54
N PHE A 121 12.83 -4.67 -11.20
CA PHE A 121 11.99 -5.48 -12.08
C PHE A 121 10.76 -4.77 -12.66
N PRO A 122 9.98 -3.97 -11.92
CA PRO A 122 8.82 -3.26 -12.49
C PRO A 122 9.24 -2.19 -13.51
N ILE A 123 10.33 -1.47 -13.25
CA ILE A 123 10.87 -0.43 -14.12
C ILE A 123 11.45 -1.06 -15.39
N MET A 124 12.26 -2.11 -15.23
CA MET A 124 12.78 -2.90 -16.34
C MET A 124 11.65 -3.47 -17.19
N ALA A 125 10.58 -4.02 -16.58
CA ALA A 125 9.44 -4.55 -17.31
C ALA A 125 8.78 -3.47 -18.20
N ALA A 126 8.54 -2.28 -17.66
CA ALA A 126 7.98 -1.17 -18.42
C ALA A 126 8.91 -0.69 -19.54
N ALA A 127 10.22 -0.59 -19.28
CA ALA A 127 11.21 -0.23 -20.29
C ALA A 127 11.26 -1.25 -21.43
N VAL A 128 11.27 -2.55 -21.12
CA VAL A 128 11.25 -3.64 -22.09
C VAL A 128 9.99 -3.60 -22.96
N GLU A 129 8.82 -3.34 -22.36
CA GLU A 129 7.57 -3.17 -23.09
C GLU A 129 7.62 -2.00 -24.08
N LEU A 130 8.15 -0.85 -23.65
CA LEU A 130 8.21 0.36 -24.49
C LEU A 130 9.29 0.31 -25.58
N TRP A 131 10.30 -0.54 -25.42
CA TRP A 131 11.35 -0.73 -26.43
C TRP A 131 10.87 -1.49 -27.68
N ASN A 132 9.68 -2.13 -27.64
CA ASN A 132 9.03 -2.76 -28.80
C ASN A 132 9.94 -3.76 -29.57
N ASN A 133 10.79 -4.51 -28.86
CA ASN A 133 11.62 -5.55 -29.50
C ASN A 133 10.97 -6.94 -29.36
N PRO A 134 10.61 -7.60 -30.48
CA PRO A 134 9.85 -8.86 -30.49
C PRO A 134 10.56 -10.03 -29.79
N LEU A 135 11.89 -9.95 -29.61
CA LEU A 135 12.66 -10.96 -28.86
C LEU A 135 12.31 -11.01 -27.37
N HIS A 136 11.75 -9.94 -26.79
CA HIS A 136 11.45 -9.88 -25.36
C HIS A 136 10.06 -10.40 -24.98
N HIS A 137 9.18 -10.70 -25.95
CA HIS A 137 7.85 -11.25 -25.66
C HIS A 137 7.90 -12.62 -24.95
N ASN A 138 8.97 -13.39 -25.19
CA ASN A 138 9.17 -14.72 -24.59
C ASN A 138 9.61 -14.67 -23.12
N HIS A 139 10.07 -13.54 -22.60
CA HIS A 139 10.48 -13.37 -21.20
C HIS A 139 9.40 -12.74 -20.32
N SER A 140 8.22 -12.44 -20.89
CA SER A 140 7.18 -11.68 -20.21
C SER A 140 6.72 -12.33 -18.90
N GLU A 141 6.65 -13.66 -18.84
CA GLU A 141 6.13 -14.33 -17.65
C GLU A 141 7.05 -14.19 -16.43
N ILE A 142 8.33 -14.53 -16.57
CA ILE A 142 9.32 -14.42 -15.48
C ILE A 142 9.44 -12.96 -15.02
N ILE A 143 9.46 -12.02 -15.96
CA ILE A 143 9.53 -10.60 -15.67
C ILE A 143 8.30 -10.16 -14.86
N ASN A 144 7.08 -10.56 -15.26
CA ASN A 144 5.86 -10.23 -14.53
C ASN A 144 5.82 -10.87 -13.14
N TYR A 145 6.27 -12.11 -12.99
CA TYR A 145 6.44 -12.74 -11.67
C TYR A 145 7.39 -11.92 -10.80
N CYS A 146 8.63 -11.67 -11.25
CA CYS A 146 9.62 -10.92 -10.47
C CYS A 146 9.16 -9.49 -10.16
N ALA A 147 8.53 -8.81 -11.11
CA ALA A 147 7.97 -7.48 -10.92
C ALA A 147 6.84 -7.48 -9.89
N SER A 148 5.91 -8.45 -9.94
CA SER A 148 4.83 -8.55 -8.95
C SER A 148 5.37 -8.74 -7.52
N VAL A 149 6.32 -9.66 -7.33
CA VAL A 149 6.95 -9.90 -6.01
C VAL A 149 7.67 -8.65 -5.51
N HIS A 150 8.42 -7.97 -6.39
CA HIS A 150 9.14 -6.75 -6.05
C HIS A 150 8.20 -5.58 -5.71
N CYS A 151 7.10 -5.42 -6.45
CA CYS A 151 6.06 -4.43 -6.15
C CYS A 151 5.40 -4.69 -4.79
N ALA A 152 5.13 -5.96 -4.45
CA ALA A 152 4.56 -6.32 -3.16
C ALA A 152 5.54 -6.04 -2.00
N GLU A 153 6.83 -6.28 -2.22
CA GLU A 153 7.90 -5.96 -1.27
C GLU A 153 8.03 -4.46 -1.01
N HIS A 154 7.70 -3.61 -1.98
CA HIS A 154 7.81 -2.14 -1.83
C HIS A 154 6.48 -1.43 -1.62
N GLY A 155 5.35 -2.15 -1.66
CA GLY A 155 4.04 -1.57 -1.40
C GLY A 155 3.38 -0.90 -2.60
N TRP A 156 3.83 -1.14 -3.84
CA TRP A 156 3.34 -0.48 -5.05
C TRP A 156 2.13 -1.21 -5.66
N ILE A 157 0.95 -0.98 -5.10
CA ILE A 157 -0.29 -1.68 -5.51
C ILE A 157 -0.61 -1.54 -7.01
N PRO A 158 -0.57 -0.35 -7.64
CA PRO A 158 -0.95 -0.22 -9.06
C PRO A 158 -0.11 -1.13 -9.97
N ALA A 159 1.22 -1.03 -9.88
CA ALA A 159 2.12 -1.90 -10.64
C ALA A 159 2.01 -3.38 -10.23
N LEU A 160 1.83 -3.69 -8.95
CA LEU A 160 1.58 -5.06 -8.49
C LEU A 160 0.40 -5.70 -9.23
N VAL A 161 -0.72 -5.00 -9.31
CA VAL A 161 -1.96 -5.49 -9.93
C VAL A 161 -1.76 -5.70 -11.43
N LYS A 162 -1.14 -4.73 -12.11
CA LYS A 162 -0.78 -4.83 -13.52
C LYS A 162 0.00 -6.11 -13.82
N HIS A 163 1.04 -6.37 -13.04
CA HIS A 163 1.90 -7.54 -13.26
C HIS A 163 1.21 -8.84 -12.87
N LEU A 164 0.46 -8.90 -11.76
CA LEU A 164 -0.29 -10.09 -11.36
C LEU A 164 -1.32 -10.52 -12.43
N ARG A 165 -1.98 -9.57 -13.10
CA ARG A 165 -2.92 -9.85 -14.20
C ARG A 165 -2.28 -10.48 -15.43
N ARG A 166 -0.95 -10.36 -15.56
CA ARG A 166 -0.17 -10.92 -16.67
C ARG A 166 0.57 -12.20 -16.29
N VAL A 167 0.43 -12.66 -15.04
CA VAL A 167 0.92 -13.97 -14.60
C VAL A 167 -0.08 -15.04 -15.03
N GLU A 168 0.42 -16.17 -15.52
CA GLU A 168 -0.41 -17.31 -15.91
C GLU A 168 -1.34 -17.76 -14.77
N GLU A 169 -2.59 -18.06 -15.09
CA GLU A 169 -3.62 -18.42 -14.09
C GLU A 169 -3.20 -19.57 -13.19
N VAL A 170 -2.46 -20.55 -13.72
CA VAL A 170 -1.97 -21.72 -12.98
C VAL A 170 -0.95 -21.33 -11.89
N LYS A 171 -0.12 -20.31 -12.14
CA LYS A 171 0.93 -19.85 -11.21
C LYS A 171 0.47 -18.67 -10.35
N LEU A 172 -0.66 -18.07 -10.69
CA LEU A 172 -1.20 -16.90 -10.01
C LEU A 172 -1.45 -17.14 -8.50
N PRO A 173 -2.08 -18.25 -8.05
CA PRO A 173 -2.27 -18.51 -6.62
C PRO A 173 -0.95 -18.50 -5.82
N SER A 174 0.07 -19.21 -6.31
CA SER A 174 1.39 -19.23 -5.66
C SER A 174 2.09 -17.88 -5.67
N THR A 175 1.90 -17.10 -6.73
CA THR A 175 2.51 -15.77 -6.86
C THR A 175 1.85 -14.78 -5.89
N ILE A 176 0.52 -14.82 -5.74
CA ILE A 176 -0.21 -14.01 -4.77
C ILE A 176 0.24 -14.34 -3.33
N THR A 177 0.39 -15.64 -3.01
CA THR A 177 0.91 -16.05 -1.69
C THR A 177 2.31 -15.50 -1.43
N GLU A 178 3.23 -15.58 -2.39
CA GLU A 178 4.58 -15.01 -2.23
C GLU A 178 4.52 -13.48 -2.06
N CYS A 179 3.71 -12.78 -2.86
CA CYS A 179 3.49 -11.34 -2.73
C CYS A 179 2.98 -10.96 -1.34
N LEU A 180 2.03 -11.72 -0.79
CA LEU A 180 1.52 -11.51 0.57
C LEU A 180 2.61 -11.69 1.62
N ASN A 181 3.43 -12.73 1.52
CA ASN A 181 4.53 -12.98 2.44
C ASN A 181 5.55 -11.83 2.42
N ARG A 182 5.92 -11.34 1.23
CA ARG A 182 6.81 -10.17 1.08
C ARG A 182 6.20 -8.91 1.68
N ALA A 183 4.94 -8.63 1.37
CA ALA A 183 4.23 -7.46 1.90
C ALA A 183 4.12 -7.50 3.44
N LEU A 184 3.82 -8.68 4.02
CA LEU A 184 3.78 -8.86 5.47
C LEU A 184 5.15 -8.62 6.11
N ARG A 185 6.22 -9.17 5.52
CA ARG A 185 7.60 -8.97 5.99
C ARG A 185 7.99 -7.49 6.03
N GLN A 186 7.62 -6.73 5.01
CA GLN A 186 7.90 -5.30 4.90
C GLN A 186 6.84 -4.41 5.56
N ARG A 187 5.84 -5.02 6.22
CA ARG A 187 4.75 -4.32 6.93
C ARG A 187 3.89 -3.44 6.02
N HIS A 188 3.78 -3.81 4.74
CA HIS A 188 2.89 -3.20 3.76
C HIS A 188 1.46 -3.74 3.90
N PHE A 189 0.83 -3.42 5.03
CA PHE A 189 -0.53 -3.86 5.36
C PHE A 189 -1.58 -3.40 4.34
N HIS A 190 -1.34 -2.30 3.63
CA HIS A 190 -2.22 -1.84 2.55
C HIS A 190 -2.24 -2.80 1.37
N VAL A 191 -1.10 -3.41 1.02
CA VAL A 191 -1.03 -4.47 -0.02
C VAL A 191 -1.79 -5.71 0.44
N VAL A 192 -1.54 -6.15 1.68
CA VAL A 192 -2.21 -7.31 2.26
C VAL A 192 -3.73 -7.12 2.23
N PHE A 193 -4.20 -5.97 2.72
CA PHE A 193 -5.61 -5.62 2.69
C PHE A 193 -6.16 -5.64 1.26
N TYR A 194 -5.45 -5.07 0.29
CA TYR A 194 -5.87 -5.04 -1.11
C TYR A 194 -6.03 -6.45 -1.70
N LEU A 195 -4.99 -7.29 -1.60
CA LEU A 195 -5.01 -8.65 -2.15
C LEU A 195 -6.05 -9.55 -1.48
N SER A 196 -6.34 -9.32 -0.19
CA SER A 196 -7.34 -10.11 0.55
C SER A 196 -8.78 -9.62 0.42
N THR A 197 -9.02 -8.46 -0.19
CA THR A 197 -10.38 -7.89 -0.35
C THR A 197 -10.84 -7.82 -1.79
N LYS A 198 -9.93 -7.76 -2.75
CA LYS A 198 -10.28 -7.79 -4.18
C LYS A 198 -10.62 -9.22 -4.60
N GLU A 199 -11.87 -9.43 -5.00
CA GLU A 199 -12.43 -10.74 -5.39
C GLU A 199 -11.55 -11.51 -6.38
N GLU A 200 -10.99 -10.80 -7.37
CA GLU A 200 -10.05 -11.30 -8.38
C GLU A 200 -8.85 -12.07 -7.80
N PHE A 201 -8.36 -11.64 -6.63
CA PHE A 201 -7.19 -12.21 -5.96
C PHE A 201 -7.56 -13.00 -4.71
N ALA A 202 -8.56 -12.55 -3.96
CA ALA A 202 -8.99 -13.16 -2.71
C ALA A 202 -9.45 -14.62 -2.90
N SER A 203 -10.13 -14.91 -4.01
CA SER A 203 -10.57 -16.26 -4.38
C SER A 203 -9.42 -17.24 -4.66
N LYS A 204 -8.21 -16.73 -4.90
CA LYS A 204 -7.02 -17.50 -5.27
C LYS A 204 -6.02 -17.65 -4.11
N LEU A 205 -6.39 -17.19 -2.92
CA LEU A 205 -5.51 -17.23 -1.74
C LEU A 205 -5.37 -18.65 -1.19
N MET A 206 -4.15 -19.17 -1.23
CA MET A 206 -3.78 -20.42 -0.56
C MET A 206 -3.38 -20.13 0.89
N LEU A 207 -4.36 -20.06 1.79
CA LEU A 207 -4.16 -19.70 3.19
C LEU A 207 -3.16 -20.62 3.91
N ASP A 208 -3.21 -21.93 3.64
CA ASP A 208 -2.31 -22.94 4.23
C ASP A 208 -0.81 -22.67 3.93
N ARG A 209 -0.52 -21.98 2.81
CA ARG A 209 0.85 -21.59 2.44
C ARG A 209 1.30 -20.26 3.04
N ILE A 210 0.37 -19.44 3.52
CA ILE A 210 0.70 -18.22 4.26
C ILE A 210 1.20 -18.60 5.67
N GLU A 211 0.61 -19.64 6.27
CA GLU A 211 1.03 -20.16 7.58
C GLU A 211 2.46 -20.69 7.56
N SER A 212 2.85 -21.45 6.52
CA SER A 212 4.23 -21.93 6.38
C SER A 212 5.22 -20.83 6.03
N GLY A 213 4.80 -19.84 5.24
CA GLY A 213 5.59 -18.63 4.98
C GLY A 213 5.87 -17.79 6.23
N PHE A 214 5.06 -17.95 7.28
CA PHE A 214 5.20 -17.16 8.51
C PHE A 214 6.49 -17.43 9.28
N PHE A 215 6.92 -18.69 9.34
CA PHE A 215 8.19 -19.06 9.97
C PHE A 215 9.41 -18.47 9.25
N LEU A 216 9.26 -18.06 7.98
CA LEU A 216 10.29 -17.34 7.24
C LEU A 216 10.31 -15.83 7.59
N ILE A 217 9.18 -15.27 8.04
CA ILE A 217 9.04 -13.86 8.40
C ILE A 217 9.44 -13.63 9.86
N PHE A 218 9.11 -14.57 10.73
CA PHE A 218 9.43 -14.55 12.17
C PHE A 218 10.20 -15.82 12.54
N PRO A 219 11.52 -15.85 12.30
CA PRO A 219 12.35 -17.04 12.51
C PRO A 219 12.46 -17.44 13.99
N ASP A 220 12.24 -16.50 14.90
CA ASP A 220 12.12 -16.73 16.34
C ASP A 220 10.71 -17.21 16.76
N GLY A 221 9.78 -17.32 15.81
CA GLY A 221 8.39 -17.70 16.02
C GLY A 221 7.58 -16.65 16.78
N GLN A 222 8.12 -15.45 17.01
CA GLN A 222 7.48 -14.40 17.81
C GLN A 222 7.10 -13.19 16.97
N ILE A 223 5.88 -12.69 17.18
CA ILE A 223 5.44 -11.41 16.60
C ILE A 223 5.32 -10.32 17.65
N GLY A 224 5.73 -9.11 17.29
CA GLY A 224 5.58 -7.94 18.14
C GLY A 224 4.13 -7.44 18.20
N THR A 225 3.76 -6.85 19.34
CA THR A 225 2.41 -6.31 19.61
C THR A 225 1.88 -5.37 18.50
N TYR A 226 2.74 -4.54 17.90
CA TYR A 226 2.33 -3.61 16.83
C TYR A 226 1.85 -4.34 15.57
N PHE A 227 2.64 -5.30 15.08
CA PHE A 227 2.31 -6.08 13.89
C PHE A 227 1.00 -6.84 14.08
N ALA A 228 0.89 -7.53 15.22
CA ALA A 228 -0.30 -8.28 15.58
C ALA A 228 -1.55 -7.38 15.65
N SER A 229 -1.45 -6.21 16.29
CA SER A 229 -2.58 -5.28 16.38
C SER A 229 -3.11 -4.82 15.01
N LYS A 230 -2.20 -4.59 14.04
CA LYS A 230 -2.58 -4.20 12.67
C LYS A 230 -3.19 -5.37 11.91
N LEU A 231 -2.60 -6.57 12.01
CA LEU A 231 -3.11 -7.76 11.35
C LEU A 231 -4.52 -8.12 11.83
N PHE A 232 -4.73 -8.17 13.15
CA PHE A 232 -6.04 -8.48 13.71
C PHE A 232 -7.09 -7.41 13.38
N ALA A 233 -6.70 -6.13 13.32
CA ALA A 233 -7.61 -5.06 12.92
C ALA A 233 -8.09 -5.27 11.47
N MET A 234 -7.20 -5.74 10.58
CA MET A 234 -7.58 -6.11 9.22
C MET A 234 -8.45 -7.37 9.19
N ALA A 235 -8.14 -8.39 9.99
CA ALA A 235 -8.94 -9.62 10.07
C ALA A 235 -10.38 -9.40 10.58
N ALA A 236 -10.59 -8.36 11.39
CA ALA A 236 -11.94 -7.91 11.76
C ALA A 236 -12.72 -7.30 10.59
N CYS A 237 -12.03 -6.76 9.58
CA CYS A 237 -12.66 -6.19 8.38
C CYS A 237 -12.73 -7.20 7.22
N VAL A 238 -11.83 -8.18 7.19
CA VAL A 238 -11.60 -9.09 6.06
C VAL A 238 -11.71 -10.53 6.54
N PRO A 239 -12.86 -11.21 6.34
CA PRO A 239 -13.08 -12.56 6.85
C PRO A 239 -12.01 -13.58 6.43
N GLY A 240 -11.48 -13.48 5.20
CA GLY A 240 -10.42 -14.35 4.70
C GLY A 240 -9.08 -14.24 5.43
N LEU A 241 -8.84 -13.14 6.17
CA LEU A 241 -7.64 -12.96 6.99
C LEU A 241 -7.80 -13.50 8.42
N ARG A 242 -8.99 -13.92 8.83
CA ARG A 242 -9.23 -14.44 10.18
C ARG A 242 -8.47 -15.74 10.48
N PRO A 243 -8.39 -16.74 9.57
CA PRO A 243 -7.61 -17.94 9.82
C PRO A 243 -6.13 -17.62 10.03
N VAL A 244 -5.56 -16.79 9.15
CA VAL A 244 -4.18 -16.31 9.28
C VAL A 244 -4.00 -15.64 10.63
N ALA A 245 -4.82 -14.63 10.96
CA ALA A 245 -4.73 -13.95 12.23
C ALA A 245 -4.85 -14.90 13.44
N ALA A 246 -5.78 -15.87 13.42
CA ALA A 246 -5.96 -16.85 14.48
C ALA A 246 -4.70 -17.71 14.67
N THR A 247 -4.12 -18.23 13.59
CA THR A 247 -2.87 -19.01 13.62
C THR A 247 -1.72 -18.18 14.22
N LEU A 248 -1.65 -16.89 13.87
CA LEU A 248 -0.59 -16.00 14.33
C LEU A 248 -0.77 -15.50 15.77
N LEU A 249 -1.95 -15.72 16.37
CA LEU A 249 -2.18 -15.42 17.79
C LEU A 249 -1.27 -16.25 18.69
N HIS A 250 -1.00 -17.51 18.33
CA HIS A 250 -0.14 -18.42 19.09
C HIS A 250 1.33 -18.01 19.02
N CYS A 251 1.72 -17.24 18.01
CA CYS A 251 3.05 -16.68 17.84
C CYS A 251 3.29 -15.40 18.66
N LEU A 252 2.31 -14.94 19.46
CA LEU A 252 2.51 -13.83 20.38
C LEU A 252 3.03 -14.32 21.73
N HIS A 253 4.06 -13.64 22.24
CA HIS A 253 4.47 -13.81 23.63
C HIS A 253 3.28 -13.54 24.57
N GLU A 254 3.14 -14.31 25.65
CA GLU A 254 2.00 -14.23 26.59
C GLU A 254 1.78 -12.80 27.11
N ASN A 255 2.87 -12.13 27.53
CA ASN A 255 2.84 -10.72 27.95
C ASN A 255 2.29 -9.78 26.87
N ASP A 256 2.59 -10.04 25.61
CA ASP A 256 2.11 -9.22 24.49
C ASP A 256 0.65 -9.51 24.17
N ARG A 257 0.19 -10.77 24.31
CA ARG A 257 -1.25 -11.13 24.27
C ARG A 257 -2.03 -10.41 25.36
N GLN A 258 -1.48 -10.35 26.58
CA GLN A 258 -2.10 -9.63 27.70
C GLN A 258 -2.15 -8.12 27.46
N LYS A 259 -1.09 -7.50 26.94
CA LYS A 259 -1.10 -6.08 26.53
C LYS A 259 -2.14 -5.81 25.45
N LEU A 260 -2.28 -6.72 24.48
CA LEU A 260 -3.25 -6.61 23.39
C LEU A 260 -4.69 -6.70 23.92
N ARG A 261 -4.95 -7.65 24.83
CA ARG A 261 -6.23 -7.76 25.57
C ARG A 261 -6.52 -6.50 26.38
N ALA A 262 -5.57 -6.00 27.16
CA ALA A 262 -5.73 -4.80 27.98
C ALA A 262 -6.04 -3.55 27.14
N ARG A 263 -5.38 -3.39 25.99
CA ARG A 263 -5.66 -2.29 25.05
C ARG A 263 -7.07 -2.36 24.45
N LEU A 264 -7.60 -3.57 24.23
CA LEU A 264 -8.97 -3.73 23.74
C LEU A 264 -10.02 -3.41 24.82
N VAL A 265 -9.75 -3.79 26.07
CA VAL A 265 -10.63 -3.48 27.22
C VAL A 265 -10.63 -1.98 27.54
N ASP A 266 -9.50 -1.28 27.39
CA ASP A 266 -9.44 0.19 27.60
C ASP A 266 -10.13 0.98 26.47
N VAL A 267 -10.27 0.40 25.27
CA VAL A 267 -11.07 0.97 24.16
C VAL A 267 -12.58 0.83 24.43
N ASP A 268 -13.01 -0.18 25.20
CA ASP A 268 -14.39 -0.31 25.63
C ASP A 268 -14.77 0.69 26.75
N SER A 269 -13.80 1.13 27.55
CA SER A 269 -14.02 2.04 28.69
C SER A 269 -13.78 3.53 28.40
N LYS A 270 -12.96 3.88 27.39
CA LYS A 270 -12.68 5.27 27.00
C LYS A 270 -13.22 5.56 25.60
N ARG A 271 -13.93 6.70 25.47
CA ARG A 271 -14.49 7.22 24.20
C ARG A 271 -13.53 7.00 23.04
N ALA A 272 -14.06 6.32 22.01
CA ALA A 272 -13.42 6.08 20.72
C ALA A 272 -12.76 7.35 20.17
N ILE A 273 -11.44 7.37 20.20
CA ILE A 273 -10.61 8.26 19.40
C ILE A 273 -9.74 7.35 18.53
N SER A 274 -9.70 7.66 17.24
CA SER A 274 -9.08 6.93 16.12
C SER A 274 -10.00 5.93 15.40
N GLY A 275 -10.02 6.06 14.06
CA GLY A 275 -10.92 5.42 13.10
C GLY A 275 -10.77 3.90 12.94
N TYR A 276 -10.85 3.17 14.05
CA TYR A 276 -10.80 1.71 14.13
C TYR A 276 -12.04 1.14 14.83
N ASP A 277 -13.22 1.77 14.66
CA ASP A 277 -14.48 1.29 15.27
C ASP A 277 -14.94 -0.10 14.76
N ILE A 278 -14.36 -0.63 13.68
CA ILE A 278 -14.63 -1.99 13.20
C ILE A 278 -13.97 -3.06 14.11
N ILE A 279 -12.97 -2.68 14.92
CA ILE A 279 -12.32 -3.56 15.90
C ILE A 279 -13.27 -3.95 17.05
N ARG A 280 -14.28 -3.12 17.34
CA ARG A 280 -15.03 -3.13 18.60
C ARG A 280 -15.90 -4.37 18.85
N LYS A 281 -16.34 -5.09 17.81
CA LYS A 281 -17.23 -6.26 17.95
C LYS A 281 -16.61 -7.61 17.59
N GLN A 282 -15.65 -7.64 16.66
CA GLN A 282 -15.13 -8.92 16.14
C GLN A 282 -13.81 -9.35 16.80
N PHE A 283 -13.03 -8.40 17.28
CA PHE A 283 -11.70 -8.65 17.84
C PHE A 283 -11.74 -9.34 19.23
N PRO A 284 -12.66 -8.98 20.16
CA PRO A 284 -12.84 -9.73 21.40
C PRO A 284 -13.32 -11.16 21.17
N ALA A 285 -14.08 -11.42 20.09
CA ALA A 285 -14.56 -12.75 19.74
C ALA A 285 -13.42 -13.65 19.22
N MET A 286 -12.49 -13.11 18.43
CA MET A 286 -11.31 -13.85 17.96
C MET A 286 -10.34 -14.22 19.10
N LEU A 287 -10.26 -13.40 20.16
CA LEU A 287 -9.41 -13.67 21.34
C LEU A 287 -10.04 -14.62 22.38
N LYS A 288 -11.33 -14.96 22.19
CA LYS A 288 -12.08 -15.93 23.01
C LYS A 288 -12.06 -17.35 22.42
N VAL A 289 -11.50 -17.53 21.23
CA VAL A 289 -11.27 -18.86 20.65
C VAL A 289 -10.03 -19.46 21.31
N ASN A 290 -10.26 -20.11 22.44
CA ASN A 290 -9.45 -21.18 23.04
C ASN A 290 -10.42 -22.29 23.41
#